data_AF-T1C0P8-F1
#
_entry.id   AF-T1C0P8-F1
#
_cell.length_a   1.000
_cell.length_b   1.000
_cell.length_c   1.000
_cell.angle_alpha   90.00
_cell.angle_beta   90.00
_cell.angle_gamma   90.00
#
_symmetry.space_group_name_H-M   'P 1'
#
loop_
_entity.id
_entity.type
_entity.pdbx_description
1 polymer ?
#
loop_
_entity_poly.entity_id
_entity_poly.type
_entity_poly.pdbx_seq_one_letter_code
_entity_poly.pdbx_strand_id
1 'polypeptide(L)'
;MAAAARSFGVDVDHARAVTDAALGLFDALAPKEKWGPHEALALRVAAGLHDAGTVIDLWRHAHHSAYLVRNYPILGLDQREILLASMAAYLHEGGSL
;
A
#
# COMPACT_ATOMS: atom_id res chain seq x y z
N MET A 1 -0.05 2.57 10.33
CA MET A 1 -0.10 3.39 9.09
C MET A 1 0.05 4.89 9.35
N ALA A 2 -0.76 5.51 10.22
CA ALA A 2 -0.75 6.97 10.42
C ALA A 2 0.62 7.60 10.76
N ALA A 3 1.49 6.87 11.48
CA ALA A 3 2.85 7.35 11.75
C ALA A 3 3.72 7.41 10.48
N ALA A 4 3.69 6.36 9.66
CA ALA A 4 4.43 6.29 8.40
C ALA A 4 3.96 7.33 7.39
N ALA A 5 2.64 7.52 7.23
CA ALA A 5 2.07 8.52 6.33
C ALA A 5 2.56 9.95 6.67
N ARG A 6 2.63 10.28 7.97
CA ARG A 6 3.19 11.57 8.43
C ARG A 6 4.69 11.69 8.17
N SER A 7 5.45 10.62 8.36
CA SER A 7 6.89 10.61 8.12
C SER A 7 7.26 10.85 6.65
N PHE A 8 6.37 10.50 5.72
CA PHE A 8 6.60 10.61 4.27
C PHE A 8 5.78 11.73 3.62
N GLY A 9 5.20 12.66 4.38
CA GLY A 9 4.45 13.78 3.81
C GLY A 9 3.29 13.37 2.90
N VAL A 10 2.71 12.19 3.13
CA VAL A 10 1.59 11.66 2.33
C VAL A 10 0.37 12.56 2.51
N ASP A 11 -0.31 12.88 1.42
CA ASP A 11 -1.65 13.48 1.47
C ASP A 11 -2.62 12.46 2.09
N VAL A 12 -2.99 12.73 3.34
CA VAL A 12 -3.79 11.80 4.16
C VAL A 12 -5.20 11.66 3.61
N ASP A 13 -5.78 12.72 3.03
CA ASP A 13 -7.14 12.68 2.51
C ASP A 13 -7.17 11.90 1.19
N HIS A 14 -6.18 12.11 0.32
CA HIS A 14 -6.01 11.32 -0.89
C HIS A 14 -5.78 9.83 -0.56
N ALA A 15 -4.81 9.54 0.31
CA ALA A 15 -4.49 8.17 0.71
C ALA A 15 -5.69 7.44 1.33
N ARG A 16 -6.51 8.16 2.12
CA ARG A 16 -7.75 7.60 2.68
C ARG A 16 -8.76 7.29 1.60
N ALA A 17 -9.01 8.20 0.67
CA ALA A 17 -9.95 7.98 -0.43
C ALA A 17 -9.55 6.76 -1.30
N VAL A 18 -8.27 6.63 -1.63
CA VAL A 18 -7.74 5.48 -2.38
C VAL A 18 -7.86 4.18 -1.57
N THR A 19 -7.56 4.23 -0.27
CA THR A 19 -7.70 3.07 0.63
C THR A 19 -9.14 2.60 0.72
N ASP A 20 -10.09 3.51 0.89
CA ASP A 20 -11.51 3.19 1.01
C ASP A 20 -12.05 2.61 -0.31
N ALA A 21 -11.66 3.17 -1.46
CA ALA A 21 -12.00 2.63 -2.77
C ALA A 21 -11.43 1.22 -3.00
N ALA A 22 -10.14 1.01 -2.68
CA ALA A 22 -9.47 -0.28 -2.85
C ALA A 22 -10.11 -1.37 -1.98
N LEU A 23 -10.46 -1.05 -0.72
CA LEU A 23 -11.12 -2.00 0.17
C LEU A 23 -12.56 -2.29 -0.24
N GLY A 24 -13.28 -1.30 -0.78
CA GLY A 24 -14.61 -1.55 -1.35
C GLY A 24 -14.59 -2.54 -2.51
N LEU A 25 -13.58 -2.45 -3.39
CA LEU A 25 -13.35 -3.43 -4.45
C LEU A 25 -12.93 -4.80 -3.88
N PHE A 26 -12.08 -4.82 -2.86
CA PHE A 26 -11.65 -6.05 -2.20
C PHE A 26 -12.84 -6.80 -1.61
N ASP A 27 -13.74 -6.12 -0.90
CA ASP A 27 -14.91 -6.76 -0.29
C ASP A 27 -15.83 -7.41 -1.33
N ALA A 28 -15.93 -6.83 -2.53
CA ALA A 28 -16.68 -7.42 -3.63
C ALA A 28 -16.01 -8.68 -4.23
N LEU A 29 -14.68 -8.81 -4.13
CA LEU A 29 -13.90 -9.90 -4.74
C LEU A 29 -13.53 -11.01 -3.74
N ALA A 30 -13.34 -10.66 -2.47
CA ALA A 30 -12.81 -11.54 -1.43
C ALA A 30 -13.59 -12.86 -1.26
N PRO A 31 -14.94 -12.91 -1.33
CA PRO A 31 -15.68 -14.16 -1.20
C PRO A 31 -15.33 -15.18 -2.29
N LYS A 32 -15.08 -14.70 -3.52
CA LYS A 32 -14.76 -15.55 -4.66
C LYS A 32 -13.32 -16.04 -4.62
N GLU A 33 -12.39 -15.14 -4.28
CA GLU A 33 -10.95 -15.43 -4.28
C GLU A 33 -10.46 -16.03 -2.94
N LYS A 34 -11.38 -16.21 -1.97
CA LYS A 34 -11.10 -16.70 -0.60
C LYS A 34 -10.07 -15.85 0.14
N TRP A 35 -10.06 -14.54 -0.11
CA TRP A 35 -9.19 -13.61 0.60
C TRP A 35 -9.74 -13.28 1.99
N GLY A 36 -8.85 -12.98 2.92
CA GLY A 36 -9.18 -12.74 4.32
C GLY A 36 -8.58 -11.45 4.88
N PRO A 37 -8.58 -11.33 6.23
CA PRO A 37 -8.10 -10.13 6.92
C PRO A 37 -6.64 -9.78 6.62
N HIS A 38 -5.81 -10.78 6.35
CA HIS A 38 -4.39 -10.59 6.03
C HIS A 38 -4.18 -9.89 4.68
N GLU A 39 -4.89 -10.32 3.63
CA GLU A 39 -4.86 -9.65 2.33
C GLU A 39 -5.45 -8.24 2.41
N ALA A 40 -6.54 -8.07 3.18
CA ALA A 40 -7.15 -6.75 3.40
C ALA A 40 -6.19 -5.80 4.12
N LEU A 41 -5.43 -6.30 5.11
CA LEU A 41 -4.43 -5.51 5.82
C LEU A 41 -3.28 -5.09 4.90
N ALA A 42 -2.76 -6.02 4.10
CA ALA A 42 -1.73 -5.73 3.11
C ALA A 42 -2.20 -4.68 2.08
N LEU A 43 -3.42 -4.83 1.56
CA LEU A 43 -4.02 -3.88 0.61
C LEU A 43 -4.22 -2.50 1.23
N ARG A 44 -4.72 -2.44 2.46
CA ARG A 44 -4.87 -1.17 3.20
C ARG A 44 -3.55 -0.43 3.32
N VAL A 45 -2.47 -1.15 3.61
CA VAL A 45 -1.13 -0.57 3.76
C VAL A 45 -0.59 -0.11 2.42
N ALA A 46 -0.72 -0.92 1.36
CA ALA A 46 -0.30 -0.55 0.02
C ALA A 46 -1.02 0.72 -0.47
N ALA A 47 -2.36 0.73 -0.41
CA ALA A 47 -3.16 1.87 -0.83
C ALA A 47 -2.89 3.12 0.02
N GLY A 48 -2.71 2.97 1.33
CA GLY A 48 -2.43 4.09 2.22
C GLY A 48 -1.02 4.69 2.06
N LEU A 49 -0.08 3.99 1.42
CA LEU A 49 1.31 4.42 1.25
C LEU A 49 1.77 4.43 -0.22
N HIS A 50 0.87 4.29 -1.19
CA HIS A 50 1.23 4.14 -2.60
C HIS A 50 2.02 5.33 -3.15
N ASP A 51 1.76 6.55 -2.64
CA ASP A 51 2.48 7.78 -3.01
C ASP A 51 3.64 8.16 -2.07
N ALA A 52 3.94 7.37 -1.04
CA ALA A 52 4.96 7.72 -0.05
C ALA A 52 6.36 7.94 -0.67
N GLY A 53 6.66 7.29 -1.79
CA GLY A 53 7.91 7.40 -2.53
C GLY A 53 8.09 8.74 -3.27
N THR A 54 7.05 9.56 -3.40
CA THR A 54 7.13 10.88 -4.08
C THR A 54 8.09 11.84 -3.39
N VAL A 55 8.32 11.67 -2.08
CA VAL A 55 9.34 12.43 -1.33
C VAL A 55 10.77 12.09 -1.73
N ILE A 56 10.98 10.95 -2.42
CA ILE A 56 12.28 10.51 -2.91
C ILE A 56 12.42 10.83 -4.40
N ASP A 57 11.48 10.36 -5.23
CA ASP A 57 11.45 10.61 -6.67
C ASP A 57 10.00 10.51 -7.16
N LEU A 58 9.52 11.58 -7.80
CA LEU A 58 8.18 11.65 -8.37
C LEU A 58 7.96 10.62 -9.50
N TRP A 59 8.98 10.38 -10.32
CA TRP A 59 8.86 9.52 -11.51
C TRP A 59 8.99 8.03 -11.22
N ARG A 60 9.55 7.69 -10.06
CA ARG A 60 9.74 6.30 -9.61
C ARG A 60 9.10 6.07 -8.25
N HIS A 61 8.07 6.84 -7.93
CA HIS A 61 7.47 6.81 -6.61
C HIS A 61 6.93 5.42 -6.27
N ALA A 62 6.36 4.66 -7.23
CA ALA A 62 5.94 3.28 -6.98
C ALA A 62 7.07 2.37 -6.47
N HIS A 63 8.27 2.46 -7.07
CA HIS A 63 9.47 1.73 -6.61
C HIS A 63 9.90 2.17 -5.21
N HIS A 64 9.90 3.47 -4.96
CA HIS A 64 10.30 4.01 -3.66
C HIS A 64 9.25 3.76 -2.56
N SER A 65 7.97 3.83 -2.86
CA SER A 65 6.86 3.45 -1.97
C SER A 65 6.96 1.99 -1.59
N ALA A 66 7.19 1.10 -2.56
CA ALA A 66 7.41 -0.32 -2.30
C ALA A 66 8.64 -0.56 -1.40
N TYR A 67 9.75 0.15 -1.66
CA TYR A 67 10.94 0.11 -0.83
C TYR A 67 10.65 0.56 0.61
N LEU A 68 9.92 1.66 0.79
CA LEU A 68 9.53 2.18 2.10
C LEU A 68 8.61 1.21 2.83
N VAL A 69 7.57 0.68 2.17
CA VAL A 69 6.65 -0.32 2.75
C VAL A 69 7.41 -1.57 3.22
N ARG A 70 8.41 -2.01 2.44
CA ARG A 70 9.20 -3.21 2.74
C ARG A 70 10.17 -3.04 3.91
N ASN A 71 10.73 -1.85 4.09
CA ASN A 71 11.84 -1.63 5.05
C ASN A 71 11.44 -0.78 6.27
N TYR A 72 10.33 -0.04 6.21
CA TYR A 72 9.84 0.70 7.35
C TYR A 72 9.10 -0.24 8.31
N PRO A 73 9.31 -0.13 9.64
CA PRO A 73 8.63 -0.98 10.61
C PRO A 73 7.15 -0.62 10.71
N ILE A 74 6.32 -1.29 9.91
CA ILE A 74 4.86 -1.15 9.94
C ILE A 74 4.31 -2.24 10.88
N LEU A 75 3.85 -1.82 12.06
CA LEU A 75 3.26 -2.71 13.06
C LEU A 75 2.02 -3.43 12.53
N GLY A 76 1.92 -4.72 12.86
CA GLY A 76 0.77 -5.56 12.58
C GLY A 76 0.86 -6.38 11.29
N LEU A 77 1.90 -6.20 10.47
CA LEU A 77 2.15 -7.04 9.30
C LEU A 77 3.21 -8.11 9.61
N ASP A 78 2.98 -9.33 9.15
CA ASP A 78 3.99 -10.37 9.01
C ASP A 78 4.79 -10.21 7.69
N GLN A 79 5.79 -11.08 7.50
CA GLN A 79 6.66 -11.01 6.32
C GLN A 79 5.89 -11.21 5.00
N ARG A 80 4.85 -12.06 4.98
CA ARG A 80 4.02 -12.28 3.79
C ARG A 80 3.22 -11.04 3.46
N GLU A 81 2.61 -10.41 4.46
CA GLU A 81 1.81 -9.21 4.29
C GLU A 81 2.66 -8.00 3.89
N ILE A 82 3.87 -7.86 4.43
CA ILE A 82 4.85 -6.85 3.97
C ILE A 82 5.15 -7.04 2.49
N LEU A 83 5.42 -8.27 2.05
CA LEU A 83 5.72 -8.56 0.64
C LEU A 83 4.53 -8.25 -0.26
N LEU A 84 3.32 -8.70 0.11
CA LEU A 84 2.09 -8.40 -0.62
C LEU A 84 1.83 -6.90 -0.74
N ALA A 85 1.94 -6.17 0.38
CA ALA A 85 1.75 -4.73 0.40
C ALA A 85 2.80 -4.01 -0.47
N SER A 86 4.07 -4.40 -0.37
CA SER A 86 5.15 -3.81 -1.17
C SER A 86 4.94 -4.06 -2.67
N MET A 87 4.49 -5.25 -3.05
CA MET A 87 4.28 -5.62 -4.45
C MET A 87 3.06 -4.93 -5.04
N ALA A 88 1.97 -4.80 -4.27
CA ALA A 88 0.81 -4.02 -4.66
C ALA A 88 1.17 -2.53 -4.85
N ALA A 89 1.95 -1.95 -3.94
CA ALA A 89 2.46 -0.59 -4.08
C ALA A 89 3.43 -0.43 -5.26
N TYR A 90 4.19 -1.47 -5.61
CA TYR A 90 5.12 -1.44 -6.74
C TYR A 90 4.41 -1.45 -8.11
N LEU A 91 3.34 -2.24 -8.26
CA LEU A 91 2.73 -2.54 -9.56
C LEU A 91 1.56 -1.62 -9.95
N HIS A 92 1.23 -0.62 -9.13
CA HIS A 92 -0.03 0.13 -9.26
C HIS A 92 -0.11 1.07 -10.47
N GLU A 93 1.02 1.43 -11.09
CA GLU A 93 1.06 2.31 -12.27
C GLU A 93 1.11 1.56 -13.62
N GLY A 94 1.04 0.21 -13.60
CA GLY A 94 0.89 -0.58 -14.82
C GLY A 94 2.14 -0.71 -15.71
N GLY A 95 3.34 -0.41 -15.23
CA GLY A 95 4.56 -0.55 -16.03
C GLY A 95 5.84 -0.51 -15.24
N SER A 96 6.31 -1.67 -14.74
CA SER A 96 7.66 -1.82 -14.23
C SER A 96 8.02 -3.31 -14.02
N LEU A 97 8.02 -4.09 -15.11
CA LEU A 97 8.85 -5.29 -15.23
C LEU A 97 9.98 -5.01 -16.22
#